data_AF-A0AAW0UBH3-F1
#
_entry.id   AF-A0AAW0UBH3-F1
#
_cell.length_a   1.000
_cell.length_b   1.000
_cell.length_c   1.000
_cell.angle_alpha   90.00
_cell.angle_beta   90.00
_cell.angle_gamma   90.00
#
_symmetry.space_group_name_H-M   'P 1'
#
loop_
_entity.id
_entity.type
_entity.pdbx_description
1 polymer ?
#
loop_
_entity_poly.entity_id
_entity_poly.type
_entity_poly.pdbx_seq_one_letter_code
_entity_poly.pdbx_strand_id
1 'polypeptide(L)'
;MYSYDEKGNVKVRYGGNVRLVETVAEIFNFTPRFMEPPGGSLWGHQLPNGSWTGMVGMFERDEGDLGIANLFISALGGRNEHQHYTAPFGQEVVFDACLCAV
;
A
#
# COMPACT_ATOMS: atom_id res chain seq x y z
N MET A 1 -3.13 3.43 12.17
CA MET A 1 -2.46 3.56 13.48
C MET A 1 -2.37 2.18 14.11
N TYR A 2 -1.28 1.90 14.82
CA TYR A 2 -0.96 0.56 15.32
C TYR A 2 -1.13 0.50 16.84
N SER A 3 -1.51 -0.66 17.36
CA SER A 3 -1.19 -1.04 18.73
C SER A 3 -0.17 -2.16 18.70
N TYR A 4 0.75 -2.13 19.66
CA TYR A 4 1.82 -3.11 19.78
C TYR A 4 1.60 -3.98 21.03
N ASP A 5 2.07 -5.22 20.99
CA ASP A 5 2.20 -6.06 22.18
C ASP A 5 3.44 -5.66 23.01
N GLU A 6 3.62 -6.26 24.18
CA GLU A 6 4.77 -6.02 25.07
C GLU A 6 6.12 -6.39 24.43
N LYS A 7 6.11 -7.17 23.35
CA LYS A 7 7.29 -7.62 22.60
C LYS A 7 7.56 -6.73 21.37
N GLY A 8 6.76 -5.69 21.14
CA GLY A 8 6.88 -4.78 20.01
C GLY A 8 6.26 -5.28 18.70
N ASN A 9 5.52 -6.39 18.71
CA ASN A 9 4.79 -6.85 17.52
C ASN A 9 3.47 -6.10 17.37
N VAL A 10 3.02 -5.89 16.13
CA VAL A 10 1.72 -5.26 15.87
C VAL A 10 0.59 -6.19 16.34
N LYS A 11 -0.16 -5.76 17.36
CA LYS A 11 -1.31 -6.47 17.92
C LYS A 11 -2.60 -6.13 17.18
N VAL A 12 -2.84 -4.85 16.90
CA VAL A 12 -4.03 -4.38 16.18
C VAL A 12 -3.64 -3.29 15.19
N ARG A 13 -4.21 -3.37 13.99
CA ARG A 13 -4.19 -2.30 13.00
C ARG A 13 -5.56 -1.64 13.00
N TYR A 14 -5.61 -0.32 13.12
CA TYR A 14 -6.87 0.43 13.09
C TYR A 14 -6.72 1.72 12.29
N GLY A 15 -7.82 2.20 11.72
CA GLY A 15 -7.87 3.43 10.91
C GLY A 15 -8.79 3.26 9.70
N GLY A 16 -9.18 4.39 9.07
CA GLY A 16 -10.12 4.39 7.94
C GLY A 16 -9.67 3.47 6.79
N ASN A 17 -8.39 3.55 6.43
CA ASN A 17 -7.78 2.70 5.39
C ASN A 17 -7.78 1.20 5.74
N VAL A 18 -7.54 0.85 7.01
CA VAL A 18 -7.59 -0.56 7.45
C VAL A 18 -9.03 -1.06 7.36
N ARG A 19 -9.99 -0.24 7.83
CA ARG A 19 -11.41 -0.58 7.79
C ARG A 19 -11.92 -0.76 6.36
N LEU A 20 -11.45 0.07 5.43
CA LEU A 20 -11.78 -0.06 4.00
C LEU A 20 -11.38 -1.45 3.48
N VAL A 21 -10.17 -1.91 3.76
CA VAL A 21 -9.69 -3.23 3.32
C VAL A 21 -10.48 -4.34 3.96
N GLU A 22 -10.76 -4.25 5.26
CA GLU A 22 -11.59 -5.23 5.96
C GLU A 22 -12.99 -5.32 5.35
N THR A 23 -13.61 -4.18 5.01
CA THR A 23 -14.92 -4.17 4.35
C THR A 23 -14.87 -4.76 2.95
N VAL A 24 -13.85 -4.44 2.16
CA VAL A 24 -13.64 -5.04 0.82
C VAL A 24 -13.41 -6.55 0.96
N ALA A 25 -12.60 -6.98 1.94
CA ALA A 25 -12.36 -8.37 2.27
C ALA A 25 -13.62 -9.14 2.64
N GLU A 26 -14.50 -8.54 3.45
CA GLU A 26 -15.80 -9.11 3.83
C GLU A 26 -16.72 -9.28 2.61
N ILE A 27 -16.78 -8.28 1.72
CA ILE A 27 -17.65 -8.31 0.53
C ILE A 27 -17.16 -9.33 -0.51
N PHE A 28 -15.84 -9.38 -0.75
CA PHE A 28 -15.23 -10.25 -1.75
C PHE A 28 -14.74 -11.59 -1.19
N ASN A 29 -14.97 -11.85 0.10
CA ASN A 29 -14.66 -13.09 0.80
C ASN A 29 -13.18 -13.52 0.69
N PHE A 30 -12.27 -12.60 1.02
CA PHE A 30 -10.83 -12.91 1.17
C PHE A 30 -10.32 -12.51 2.55
N THR A 31 -9.17 -13.06 2.96
CA THR A 31 -8.55 -12.75 4.25
C THR A 31 -7.31 -11.88 4.03
N PRO A 32 -7.31 -10.59 4.45
CA PRO A 32 -6.18 -9.71 4.23
C PRO A 32 -5.02 -10.07 5.16
N ARG A 33 -3.81 -10.12 4.60
CA ARG A 33 -2.57 -10.23 5.37
C ARG A 33 -1.78 -8.93 5.23
N PHE A 34 -1.79 -8.12 6.27
CA PHE A 34 -1.09 -6.84 6.29
C PHE A 34 0.42 -7.02 6.50
N MET A 35 1.22 -6.45 5.61
CA MET A 35 2.67 -6.42 5.66
C MET A 35 3.16 -5.00 5.40
N GLU A 36 4.28 -4.63 6.01
CA GLU A 36 4.92 -3.33 5.77
C GLU A 36 6.07 -3.51 4.77
N PRO A 37 6.32 -2.53 3.88
CA PRO A 37 7.47 -2.59 3.00
C PRO A 37 8.80 -2.67 3.77
N PRO A 38 9.73 -3.55 3.36
CA PRO A 38 11.00 -3.71 4.05
C PRO A 38 11.92 -2.48 3.90
N GLY A 39 12.80 -2.27 4.88
CA GLY A 39 13.90 -1.32 4.77
C GLY A 39 13.52 0.17 4.92
N GLY A 40 12.35 0.48 5.50
CA GLY A 40 11.94 1.86 5.82
C GLY A 40 11.56 2.72 4.62
N SER A 41 11.65 2.19 3.40
CA SER A 41 11.15 2.84 2.19
C SER A 41 9.66 2.53 2.05
N LEU A 42 8.78 3.48 2.39
CA LEU A 42 7.34 3.25 2.41
C LEU A 42 6.76 3.16 0.98
N TRP A 43 6.88 4.23 0.19
CA TRP A 43 6.20 4.34 -1.11
C TRP A 43 6.99 3.73 -2.27
N GLY A 44 8.32 3.80 -2.20
CA GLY A 44 9.21 3.31 -3.25
C GLY A 44 9.76 4.40 -4.15
N HIS A 45 11.03 4.24 -4.52
CA HIS A 45 11.76 5.01 -5.52
C HIS A 45 12.56 4.04 -6.38
N GLN A 46 12.81 4.43 -7.63
CA GLN A 46 13.61 3.64 -8.55
C GLN A 46 15.09 3.73 -8.19
N LEU A 47 15.76 2.59 -8.18
CA LEU A 47 17.19 2.47 -7.97
C LEU A 47 17.95 2.60 -9.31
N PRO A 48 19.27 2.88 -9.29
CA PRO A 48 20.06 3.01 -10.53
C PRO A 48 20.06 1.76 -11.42
N ASN A 49 19.77 0.59 -10.86
CA ASN A 49 19.65 -0.67 -11.60
C ASN A 49 18.26 -0.89 -12.24
N GLY A 50 17.34 0.08 -12.11
CA GLY A 50 15.97 0.03 -12.65
C GLY A 50 14.93 -0.57 -11.71
N SER A 51 15.34 -1.35 -10.70
CA SER A 51 14.42 -1.95 -9.72
C SER A 51 13.82 -0.92 -8.76
N TRP A 52 12.69 -1.24 -8.15
CA TRP A 52 12.02 -0.38 -7.19
C TRP A 52 12.17 -0.84 -5.74
N THR A 53 12.23 0.15 -4.84
CA THR A 53 12.14 -0.07 -3.39
C THR A 53 10.69 0.04 -2.90
N GLY A 54 10.49 -0.23 -1.61
CA GLY A 54 9.22 0.00 -0.92
C GLY A 54 8.03 -0.72 -1.54
N MET A 55 6.84 -0.12 -1.46
CA MET A 55 5.60 -0.71 -1.95
C MET A 55 5.64 -1.02 -3.45
N VAL A 56 6.16 -0.10 -4.29
CA VAL A 56 6.28 -0.34 -5.74
C VAL A 56 7.16 -1.55 -6.03
N GLY A 57 8.28 -1.67 -5.31
CA GLY A 57 9.16 -2.83 -5.44
C GLY A 57 8.50 -4.14 -5.01
N MET A 58 7.65 -4.11 -3.99
CA MET A 58 6.90 -5.30 -3.61
C MET A 58 5.92 -5.74 -4.70
N PHE A 59 5.26 -4.80 -5.38
CA PHE A 59 4.41 -5.11 -6.53
C PHE A 59 5.21 -5.66 -7.72
N GLU A 60 6.35 -5.03 -8.03
CA GLU A 60 7.25 -5.50 -9.10
C GLU A 60 7.72 -6.96 -8.88
N ARG A 61 7.81 -7.41 -7.62
CA ARG A 61 8.24 -8.77 -7.24
C ARG A 61 7.09 -9.70 -6.86
N ASP A 62 5.83 -9.32 -7.09
CA ASP A 62 4.63 -10.07 -6.69
C ASP A 62 4.60 -10.44 -5.19
N GLU A 63 5.17 -9.59 -4.33
CA GLU A 63 5.23 -9.80 -2.88
C GLU A 63 4.00 -9.21 -2.14
N GLY A 64 3.18 -8.43 -2.83
CA GLY A 64 1.93 -7.87 -2.30
C GLY A 64 0.88 -7.69 -3.39
N ASP A 65 -0.38 -7.94 -3.05
CA ASP A 65 -1.48 -7.86 -4.02
C ASP A 65 -2.20 -6.50 -4.00
N LEU A 66 -2.24 -5.88 -2.81
CA LEU A 66 -2.93 -4.61 -2.56
C LEU A 66 -2.07 -3.69 -1.70
N GLY A 67 -2.01 -2.41 -2.08
CA GLY A 67 -1.34 -1.34 -1.36
C GLY A 67 -2.35 -0.33 -0.88
N ILE A 68 -2.33 -0.04 0.42
CA ILE A 68 -3.22 0.94 1.03
C ILE A 68 -2.40 1.99 1.77
N ALA A 69 -2.38 3.19 1.21
CA ALA A 69 -1.76 4.35 1.79
C ALA A 69 -2.39 5.62 1.20
N ASN A 70 -2.02 6.78 1.74
CA ASN A 70 -2.28 8.04 1.06
C ASN A 70 -1.23 8.19 -0.06
N LEU A 71 -1.58 7.77 -1.28
CA LEU A 71 -0.65 7.63 -2.39
C LEU A 71 -0.93 8.65 -3.48
N PHE A 72 0.08 9.40 -3.89
CA PHE A 72 0.01 10.13 -5.15
C PHE A 72 -0.22 9.18 -6.32
N ILE A 73 -1.31 9.39 -7.06
CA ILE A 73 -1.48 8.81 -8.40
C ILE A 73 -0.43 9.46 -9.30
N SER A 74 0.50 8.64 -9.80
CA SER A 74 1.63 9.17 -10.55
C SER A 74 2.15 8.15 -11.55
N ALA A 75 2.44 8.63 -12.76
CA ALA A 75 3.18 7.91 -13.79
C ALA A 75 4.68 8.27 -13.79
N LEU A 76 5.15 9.09 -12.83
CA LEU A 76 6.55 9.50 -12.77
C LEU A 76 7.48 8.29 -12.70
N GLY A 77 8.52 8.30 -13.55
CA GLY A 77 9.51 7.23 -13.61
C GLY A 77 8.99 5.88 -14.11
N GLY A 78 7.81 5.82 -14.75
CA GLY A 78 7.22 4.55 -15.20
C GLY A 78 6.52 3.77 -14.09
N ARG A 79 6.16 4.43 -12.98
CA ARG A 79 5.53 3.77 -11.83
C ARG A 79 4.25 3.00 -12.18
N ASN A 80 3.50 3.48 -13.16
CA ASN A 80 2.29 2.85 -13.68
C ASN A 80 2.55 1.54 -14.44
N GLU A 81 3.81 1.20 -14.74
CA GLU A 81 4.20 -0.10 -15.30
C GLU A 81 4.31 -1.18 -14.22
N HIS A 82 4.39 -0.78 -12.94
CA HIS A 82 4.60 -1.69 -11.81
C HIS A 82 3.42 -1.74 -10.83
N GLN A 83 2.50 -0.77 -10.89
CA GLN A 83 1.31 -0.75 -10.05
C GLN A 83 0.16 -0.02 -10.76
N HIS A 84 -1.07 -0.46 -10.54
CA HIS A 84 -2.26 0.22 -11.01
C HIS A 84 -3.06 0.80 -9.84
N TYR A 85 -3.77 1.90 -10.11
CA TYR A 85 -4.57 2.60 -9.12
C TYR A 85 -6.05 2.31 -9.32
N THR A 86 -6.76 2.10 -8.23
CA THR A 86 -8.22 2.21 -8.18
C THR A 86 -8.66 3.67 -8.39
N ALA A 87 -9.95 3.91 -8.54
CA ALA A 87 -10.49 5.26 -8.50
C ALA A 87 -10.18 5.92 -7.13
N PRO A 88 -9.88 7.24 -7.10
CA PRO A 88 -9.61 7.96 -5.86
C PRO A 88 -10.84 7.95 -4.95
N PHE A 89 -10.64 7.66 -3.67
CA PHE A 89 -11.71 7.57 -2.67
C PHE A 89 -11.53 8.51 -1.47
N GLY A 90 -10.40 9.19 -1.38
CA GLY A 90 -10.19 10.29 -0.44
C GLY A 90 -9.50 11.44 -1.16
N GLN A 91 -9.96 12.67 -0.93
CA GLN A 91 -9.32 13.87 -1.47
C GLN A 91 -8.98 14.79 -0.30
N GLU A 92 -7.70 15.01 -0.06
CA GLU A 92 -7.21 16.21 0.59
C GLU A 92 -6.94 17.24 -0.49
N VAL A 93 -6.99 18.53 -0.16
CA VAL A 93 -7.01 19.66 -1.11
C VAL A 93 -5.81 19.70 -2.10
N VAL A 94 -4.83 18.79 -1.96
CA VAL A 94 -3.68 18.55 -2.86
C VAL A 94 -3.29 17.03 -2.94
N PHE A 95 -4.07 16.10 -2.38
CA PHE A 95 -3.72 14.67 -2.24
C PHE A 95 -4.91 13.75 -2.55
N ASP A 96 -4.71 12.70 -3.36
CA ASP A 96 -5.71 11.66 -3.57
C ASP A 96 -5.30 10.38 -2.81
N ALA A 97 -6.18 9.83 -1.97
CA ALA A 97 -6.01 8.50 -1.39
C ALA A 97 -6.61 7.46 -2.35
N CYS A 98 -5.78 6.49 -2.74
CA CYS A 98 -6.15 5.42 -3.67
C CYS A 98 -5.65 4.07 -3.16
N LEU A 99 -6.37 3.01 -3.50
CA LEU A 99 -5.88 1.64 -3.39
C LEU A 99 -5.02 1.38 -4.62
N CYS A 100 -3.86 0.77 -4.45
CA CYS A 100 -3.10 0.20 -5.55
C CYS A 100 -3.25 -1.31 -5.58
N ALA A 101 -3.31 -1.89 -6.77
CA ALA A 101 -3.33 -3.34 -6.99
C ALA A 101 -2.46 -3.67 -8.20
N VAL A 102 -2.02 -4.92 -8.30
CA VAL A 102 -1.34 -5.48 -9.48
C VAL A 102 -2.38 -5.92 -10.51
#